data_AF-A0A651DFU2-F1
#
_entry.id   AF-A0A651DFU2-F1
#
_cell.length_a   1.000
_cell.length_b   1.000
_cell.length_c   1.000
_cell.angle_alpha   90.00
_cell.angle_beta   90.00
_cell.angle_gamma   90.00
#
_symmetry.space_group_name_H-M   'P 1'
#
loop_
_entity.id
_entity.type
_entity.pdbx_description
1 polymer ?
#
loop_
_entity_poly.entity_id
_entity_poly.type
_entity_poly.pdbx_seq_one_letter_code
_entity_poly.pdbx_strand_id
1 'polypeptide(L)'
;MTMDPSPHLESDVLQALAEGELSRERERLARAHLDECARCRSEMQGWALLFSELEELQDLRPSSDFSARVMSGVEVEASTPARSRWIDRLLERVPGVRPSPGDRHLSVQGIQDYLEGALDRGTRSRVESHLDDCLTCGTLRMEWEALFSELDELPQLAPATGFADQVMAKVPVAAIAKVANAPERSWVSRATELSRRLLPSSPKSWAVAGGVFMAPSVGLIAGVAAVVVHPLLSLRELALFIGWRASDLGSLVWAYSLDALTGAPGVYWLMDTLRTLFETPGLAAAGIMALWALTMTSAWVLYRYIVAPTLSTGHHAKLS
;
A
#
# COMPACT_ATOMS: atom_id res chain seq x y z
N MET A 1 -9.39 35.88 -12.96
CA MET A 1 -8.37 35.68 -11.92
C MET A 1 -7.00 35.76 -12.56
N THR A 2 -6.45 36.96 -12.60
CA THR A 2 -5.04 37.22 -12.93
C THR A 2 -4.21 36.79 -11.72
N MET A 3 -3.24 35.90 -11.92
CA MET A 3 -2.24 35.59 -10.88
C MET A 3 -1.53 36.90 -10.53
N ASP A 4 -1.72 37.38 -9.30
CA ASP A 4 -0.91 38.45 -8.72
C ASP A 4 0.55 37.95 -8.71
N PRO A 5 1.59 38.79 -8.95
CA PRO A 5 2.97 38.35 -9.04
C PRO A 5 3.54 38.15 -7.63
N SER A 6 2.88 37.29 -6.86
CA SER A 6 3.46 36.70 -5.67
C SER A 6 4.63 35.81 -6.12
N PRO A 7 5.78 35.86 -5.43
CA PRO A 7 6.97 35.08 -5.80
C PRO A 7 6.79 33.56 -5.62
N HIS A 8 5.64 33.13 -5.12
CA HIS A 8 5.27 31.76 -4.81
C HIS A 8 3.84 31.48 -5.28
N LEU A 9 3.54 30.20 -5.53
CA LEU A 9 2.19 29.74 -5.77
C LEU A 9 1.36 29.88 -4.49
N GLU A 10 0.09 30.24 -4.64
CA GLU A 10 -0.88 30.20 -3.53
C GLU A 10 -1.13 28.74 -3.10
N SER A 11 -1.37 28.53 -1.80
CA SER A 11 -1.63 27.19 -1.25
C SER A 11 -2.78 26.49 -1.96
N ASP A 12 -3.85 27.21 -2.30
CA ASP A 12 -5.02 26.68 -3.00
C ASP A 12 -4.65 26.13 -4.39
N VAL A 13 -3.68 26.75 -5.07
CA VAL A 13 -3.18 26.27 -6.37
C VAL A 13 -2.34 25.01 -6.20
N LEU A 14 -1.53 24.92 -5.14
CA LEU A 14 -0.76 23.71 -4.81
C LEU A 14 -1.67 22.55 -4.43
N GLN A 15 -2.73 22.80 -3.65
CA GLN A 15 -3.72 21.80 -3.30
C GLN A 15 -4.49 21.32 -4.53
N ALA A 16 -5.03 22.23 -5.35
CA ALA A 16 -5.73 21.85 -6.58
C ALA A 16 -4.81 21.11 -7.58
N LEU A 17 -3.49 21.40 -7.57
CA LEU A 17 -2.50 20.65 -8.35
C LEU A 17 -2.33 19.22 -7.80
N ALA A 18 -2.34 19.04 -6.47
CA ALA A 18 -2.23 17.74 -5.83
C ALA A 18 -3.46 16.85 -6.09
N GLU A 19 -4.65 17.45 -6.05
CA GLU A 19 -5.93 16.78 -6.26
C GLU A 19 -6.23 16.52 -7.76
N GLY A 20 -5.45 17.12 -8.67
CA GLY A 20 -5.64 16.99 -10.11
C GLY A 20 -6.80 17.80 -10.67
N GLU A 21 -7.27 18.82 -9.94
CA GLU A 21 -8.43 19.65 -10.30
C GLU A 21 -8.07 20.86 -11.19
N LEU A 22 -6.77 21.12 -11.38
CA LEU A 22 -6.33 22.22 -12.25
C LEU A 22 -6.61 21.94 -13.73
N SER A 23 -6.99 23.00 -14.47
CA SER A 23 -7.01 22.93 -15.93
C SER A 23 -5.60 22.66 -16.47
N ARG A 24 -5.50 21.95 -17.60
CA ARG A 24 -4.21 21.56 -18.21
C ARG A 24 -3.21 22.70 -18.36
N GLU A 25 -3.69 23.89 -18.70
CA GLU A 25 -2.82 25.07 -18.84
C GLU A 25 -2.30 25.59 -17.49
N ARG A 26 -3.14 25.61 -16.46
CA ARG A 26 -2.72 26.00 -15.10
C ARG A 26 -1.79 24.98 -14.48
N GLU A 27 -2.06 23.70 -14.67
CA GLU A 27 -1.19 22.59 -14.24
C GLU A 27 0.21 22.72 -14.85
N ARG A 28 0.30 22.99 -16.17
CA ARG A 28 1.57 23.19 -16.88
C ARG A 28 2.38 24.36 -16.31
N LEU A 29 1.71 25.50 -16.05
CA LEU A 29 2.36 26.69 -15.48
C LEU A 29 2.81 26.45 -14.04
N ALA A 30 1.99 25.79 -13.22
CA ALA A 30 2.33 25.46 -11.84
C ALA A 30 3.54 24.51 -11.78
N ARG A 31 3.56 23.47 -12.63
CA ARG A 31 4.72 22.55 -12.74
C ARG A 31 6.00 23.27 -13.17
N ALA A 32 5.92 24.14 -14.18
CA ALA A 32 7.07 24.94 -14.61
C ALA A 32 7.62 25.81 -13.45
N HIS A 33 6.74 26.40 -12.63
CA HIS A 33 7.17 27.13 -11.45
C HIS A 33 7.81 26.21 -10.38
N LEU A 34 7.27 25.02 -10.15
CA LEU A 34 7.85 24.04 -9.20
C LEU A 34 9.27 23.61 -9.60
N ASP A 35 9.57 23.57 -10.90
CA ASP A 35 10.91 23.26 -11.42
C ASP A 35 11.94 24.34 -11.08
N GLU A 36 11.51 25.59 -10.87
CA GLU A 36 12.38 26.72 -10.55
C GLU A 36 12.37 27.09 -9.06
N CYS A 37 11.27 26.86 -8.34
CA CYS A 37 11.09 27.30 -6.96
C CYS A 37 11.20 26.14 -5.94
N ALA A 38 12.32 26.07 -5.22
CA ALA A 38 12.56 25.03 -4.20
C ALA A 38 11.55 25.05 -3.05
N ARG A 39 11.07 26.23 -2.63
CA ARG A 39 10.08 26.38 -1.55
C ARG A 39 8.73 25.77 -1.92
N CYS A 40 8.16 26.18 -3.06
CA CYS A 40 6.91 25.63 -3.55
C CYS A 40 7.00 24.11 -3.77
N ARG A 41 8.19 23.61 -4.19
CA ARG A 41 8.45 22.17 -4.31
C ARG A 41 8.40 21.44 -2.97
N SER A 42 9.00 21.99 -1.91
CA SER A 42 8.93 21.39 -0.58
C SER A 42 7.50 21.38 -0.03
N GLU A 43 6.72 22.42 -0.30
CA GLU A 43 5.32 22.50 0.11
C GLU A 43 4.46 21.48 -0.64
N MET A 44 4.66 21.35 -1.96
CA MET A 44 4.02 20.32 -2.79
C MET A 44 4.36 18.89 -2.32
N GLN A 45 5.62 18.64 -1.91
CA GLN A 45 6.01 17.35 -1.32
C GLN A 45 5.30 17.09 0.02
N GLY A 46 5.07 18.13 0.83
CA GLY A 46 4.28 18.03 2.05
C GLY A 46 2.84 17.62 1.77
N TRP A 47 2.20 18.26 0.78
CA TRP A 47 0.86 17.87 0.33
C TRP A 47 0.82 16.42 -0.19
N ALA A 48 1.78 16.04 -1.05
CA ALA A 48 1.86 14.68 -1.57
C ALA A 48 2.01 13.62 -0.46
N LEU A 49 2.81 13.90 0.58
CA LEU A 49 2.93 13.03 1.74
C LEU A 49 1.62 12.92 2.52
N LEU A 50 0.97 14.06 2.80
CA LEU A 50 -0.33 14.08 3.48
C LEU A 50 -1.37 13.23 2.73
N PHE A 51 -1.50 13.40 1.42
CA PHE A 51 -2.43 12.61 0.62
C PHE A 51 -2.09 11.11 0.63
N SER A 52 -0.80 10.75 0.58
CA SER A 52 -0.40 9.34 0.71
C SER A 52 -0.76 8.75 2.09
N GLU A 53 -0.64 9.52 3.17
CA GLU A 53 -1.07 9.08 4.51
C GLU A 53 -2.60 8.96 4.61
N LEU A 54 -3.33 9.85 3.93
CA LEU A 54 -4.80 9.77 3.86
C LEU A 54 -5.26 8.56 3.05
N GLU A 55 -4.59 8.19 1.97
CA GLU A 55 -4.85 6.96 1.19
C GLU A 55 -4.55 5.69 2.00
N GLU A 56 -3.61 5.75 2.94
CA GLU A 56 -3.31 4.64 3.85
C GLU A 56 -4.33 4.48 5.00
N LEU A 57 -5.19 5.47 5.23
CA LEU A 57 -6.25 5.35 6.23
C LEU A 57 -7.16 4.19 5.88
N GLN A 58 -7.47 3.36 6.88
CA GLN A 58 -8.34 2.21 6.70
C GLN A 58 -9.69 2.67 6.14
N ASP A 59 -10.08 2.13 4.98
CA ASP A 59 -11.40 2.35 4.38
C ASP A 59 -12.48 2.15 5.45
N LEU A 60 -13.14 3.24 5.81
CA LEU A 60 -14.29 3.20 6.71
C LEU A 60 -15.43 2.55 5.96
N ARG A 61 -15.53 1.22 6.07
CA ARG A 61 -16.67 0.49 5.54
C ARG A 61 -17.92 0.94 6.27
N PRO A 62 -18.93 1.47 5.57
CA PRO A 62 -20.21 1.76 6.20
C PRO A 62 -20.81 0.48 6.76
N SER A 63 -21.62 0.60 7.82
CA SER A 63 -22.34 -0.56 8.38
C SER A 63 -23.17 -1.27 7.30
N SER A 64 -23.38 -2.58 7.42
CA SER A 64 -24.22 -3.37 6.50
C SER A 64 -25.58 -2.74 6.24
N ASP A 65 -26.14 -2.04 7.23
CA ASP A 65 -27.47 -1.47 7.18
C ASP A 65 -27.50 -0.03 6.64
N PHE A 66 -26.33 0.55 6.33
CA PHE A 66 -26.22 1.93 5.87
C PHE A 66 -26.98 2.14 4.56
N SER A 67 -26.77 1.25 3.58
CA SER A 67 -27.46 1.32 2.29
C SER A 67 -28.97 1.20 2.48
N ALA A 68 -29.44 0.23 3.25
CA ALA A 68 -30.88 0.05 3.54
C ALA A 68 -31.49 1.31 4.20
N ARG A 69 -30.75 1.93 5.13
CA ARG A 69 -31.19 3.15 5.81
C ARG A 69 -31.23 4.36 4.89
N VAL A 70 -30.21 4.54 4.05
CA VAL A 70 -30.19 5.62 3.05
C VAL A 70 -31.33 5.43 2.06
N MET A 71 -31.49 4.22 1.51
CA MET A 71 -32.54 3.91 0.54
C MET A 71 -33.95 4.01 1.15
N SER A 72 -34.12 3.77 2.45
CA SER A 72 -35.42 3.95 3.11
C SER A 72 -35.89 5.41 3.18
N GLY A 73 -34.97 6.37 3.09
CA GLY A 73 -35.28 7.80 3.07
C GLY A 73 -35.42 8.39 1.66
N VAL A 74 -35.07 7.62 0.62
CA VAL A 74 -35.30 8.02 -0.77
C VAL A 74 -36.74 7.65 -1.11
N GLU A 75 -37.65 8.62 -1.03
CA GLU A 75 -38.98 8.47 -1.62
C GLU A 75 -38.81 8.41 -3.14
N VAL A 76 -38.65 7.20 -3.68
CA VAL A 76 -38.72 6.97 -5.11
C VAL A 76 -40.17 7.14 -5.51
N GLU A 77 -40.49 8.31 -6.06
CA GLU A 77 -41.78 8.57 -6.68
C GLU A 77 -42.04 7.43 -7.67
N ALA A 78 -43.09 6.63 -7.39
CA ALA A 78 -43.29 5.33 -8.01
C ALA A 78 -43.36 5.48 -9.53
N SER A 79 -42.24 5.18 -10.20
CA SER A 79 -42.15 5.21 -11.64
C SER A 79 -43.09 4.16 -12.20
N THR A 80 -43.88 4.59 -13.17
CA THR A 80 -45.01 3.92 -13.80
C THR A 80 -44.74 2.43 -14.05
N PRO A 81 -45.68 1.50 -13.74
CA PRO A 81 -45.47 0.04 -13.79
C PRO A 81 -45.17 -0.55 -15.19
N ALA A 82 -45.06 0.27 -16.22
CA ALA A 82 -44.51 -0.14 -17.52
C ALA A 82 -42.97 -0.29 -17.48
N ARG A 83 -42.29 0.45 -16.61
CA ARG A 83 -40.81 0.51 -16.50
C ARG A 83 -40.21 -0.60 -15.62
N SER A 84 -41.00 -1.33 -14.83
CA SER A 84 -40.46 -2.48 -14.05
C SER A 84 -40.33 -3.77 -14.87
N ARG A 85 -41.16 -3.94 -15.91
CA ARG A 85 -41.18 -5.16 -16.75
C ARG A 85 -39.91 -5.38 -17.56
N TRP A 86 -39.12 -4.33 -17.84
CA TRP A 86 -37.85 -4.49 -18.57
C TRP A 86 -36.71 -4.87 -17.63
N ILE A 87 -36.66 -4.30 -16.41
CA ILE A 87 -35.68 -4.67 -15.37
C ILE A 87 -35.87 -6.13 -14.96
N ASP A 88 -37.12 -6.56 -14.76
CA ASP A 88 -37.46 -7.95 -14.46
C ASP A 88 -37.02 -8.90 -15.60
N ARG A 89 -37.22 -8.51 -16.87
CA ARG A 89 -36.70 -9.29 -18.02
C ARG A 89 -35.19 -9.32 -18.11
N LEU A 90 -34.51 -8.26 -17.69
CA LEU A 90 -33.05 -8.16 -17.74
C LEU A 90 -32.44 -9.05 -16.64
N LEU A 91 -33.03 -9.05 -15.44
CA LEU A 91 -32.63 -9.92 -14.32
C LEU A 91 -32.97 -11.40 -14.56
N GLU A 92 -34.12 -11.72 -15.18
CA GLU A 92 -34.45 -13.10 -15.58
C GLU A 92 -33.51 -13.65 -16.67
N ARG A 93 -32.80 -12.78 -17.40
CA ARG A 93 -31.84 -13.16 -18.46
C ARG A 93 -30.38 -13.24 -17.99
N VAL A 94 -30.11 -13.13 -16.69
CA VAL A 94 -28.77 -13.34 -16.12
C VAL A 94 -28.67 -14.73 -15.45
N PRO A 95 -28.53 -15.83 -16.22
CA PRO A 95 -28.06 -17.07 -15.64
C PRO A 95 -26.54 -16.95 -15.44
N GLY A 96 -26.12 -16.99 -14.17
CA GLY A 96 -24.79 -17.46 -13.77
C GLY A 96 -23.60 -16.78 -14.45
N VAL A 97 -23.05 -15.77 -13.76
CA VAL A 97 -21.72 -15.21 -13.95
C VAL A 97 -20.65 -16.31 -13.95
N ARG A 98 -20.43 -16.92 -15.10
CA ARG A 98 -19.16 -17.50 -15.53
C ARG A 98 -19.03 -17.20 -17.03
N PRO A 99 -17.97 -16.49 -17.47
CA PRO A 99 -17.70 -16.38 -18.89
C PRO A 99 -17.53 -17.79 -19.45
N SER A 100 -18.44 -18.19 -20.35
CA SER A 100 -18.24 -19.40 -21.13
C SER A 100 -17.01 -19.15 -22.02
N PRO A 101 -15.97 -20.01 -22.03
CA PRO A 101 -14.68 -19.73 -22.69
C PRO A 101 -14.72 -19.67 -24.23
N GLY A 102 -15.87 -19.38 -24.83
CA GLY A 102 -16.07 -19.33 -26.27
C GLY A 102 -16.98 -18.20 -26.76
N ASP A 103 -17.65 -17.46 -25.86
CA ASP A 103 -18.49 -16.34 -26.30
C ASP A 103 -17.61 -15.10 -26.53
N ARG A 104 -17.52 -14.72 -27.80
CA ARG A 104 -16.77 -13.55 -28.27
C ARG A 104 -17.51 -12.23 -27.97
N HIS A 105 -18.24 -12.14 -26.87
CA HIS A 105 -18.99 -10.94 -26.48
C HIS A 105 -18.39 -10.28 -25.26
N LEU A 106 -18.55 -8.97 -25.15
CA LEU A 106 -18.16 -8.22 -23.95
C LEU A 106 -19.09 -8.58 -22.79
N SER A 107 -18.53 -8.61 -21.58
CA SER A 107 -19.34 -8.68 -20.37
C SER A 107 -20.11 -7.36 -20.19
N VAL A 108 -21.23 -7.41 -19.47
CA VAL A 108 -21.99 -6.21 -19.09
C VAL A 108 -21.10 -5.20 -18.38
N GLN A 109 -20.24 -5.68 -17.45
CA GLN A 109 -19.25 -4.83 -16.78
C GLN A 109 -18.30 -4.15 -17.76
N GLY A 110 -17.80 -4.86 -18.78
CA GLY A 110 -16.88 -4.28 -19.75
C GLY A 110 -17.52 -3.18 -20.63
N ILE A 111 -18.83 -3.27 -20.88
CA ILE A 111 -19.58 -2.20 -21.56
C ILE A 111 -19.79 -1.01 -20.62
N GLN A 112 -20.10 -1.26 -19.34
CA GLN A 112 -20.23 -0.21 -18.34
C GLN A 112 -18.91 0.55 -18.13
N ASP A 113 -17.80 -0.16 -17.93
CA ASP A 113 -16.46 0.43 -17.77
C ASP A 113 -16.06 1.29 -18.99
N TYR A 114 -16.51 0.88 -20.20
CA TYR A 114 -16.31 1.65 -21.42
C TYR A 114 -17.11 2.96 -21.43
N LEU A 115 -18.39 2.91 -21.03
CA LEU A 115 -19.26 4.09 -20.96
C LEU A 115 -18.83 5.08 -19.87
N GLU A 116 -18.38 4.57 -18.72
CA GLU A 116 -17.88 5.38 -17.60
C GLU A 116 -16.47 5.96 -17.86
N GLY A 117 -15.79 5.54 -18.92
CA GLY A 117 -14.44 6.00 -19.23
C GLY A 117 -13.35 5.43 -18.33
N ALA A 118 -13.63 4.34 -17.60
CA ALA A 118 -12.72 3.71 -16.66
C ALA A 118 -11.60 2.88 -17.32
N LEU A 119 -11.76 2.54 -18.61
CA LEU A 119 -10.78 1.74 -19.37
C LEU A 119 -9.55 2.55 -19.80
N ASP A 120 -8.36 1.93 -19.75
CA ASP A 120 -7.15 2.49 -20.34
C ASP A 120 -7.28 2.64 -21.88
N ARG A 121 -6.47 3.51 -22.50
CA ARG A 121 -6.58 3.81 -23.94
C ARG A 121 -6.47 2.56 -24.82
N GLY A 122 -5.60 1.61 -24.49
CA GLY A 122 -5.38 0.42 -25.31
C GLY A 122 -6.58 -0.53 -25.25
N THR A 123 -7.12 -0.75 -24.05
CA THR A 123 -8.33 -1.56 -23.86
C THR A 123 -9.55 -0.88 -24.45
N ARG A 124 -9.70 0.44 -24.28
CA ARG A 124 -10.80 1.22 -24.85
C ARG A 124 -10.89 1.08 -26.37
N SER A 125 -9.78 1.24 -27.10
CA SER A 125 -9.80 1.10 -28.56
C SER A 125 -10.17 -0.31 -29.05
N ARG A 126 -9.82 -1.36 -28.29
CA ARG A 126 -10.22 -2.75 -28.64
C ARG A 126 -11.70 -2.98 -28.39
N VAL A 127 -12.22 -2.46 -27.27
CA VAL A 127 -13.64 -2.53 -26.93
C VAL A 127 -14.47 -1.74 -27.95
N GLU A 128 -14.02 -0.55 -28.34
CA GLU A 128 -14.65 0.26 -29.38
C GLU A 128 -14.73 -0.47 -30.72
N SER A 129 -13.61 -1.01 -31.22
CA SER A 129 -13.60 -1.83 -32.43
C SER A 129 -14.56 -3.02 -32.34
N HIS A 130 -14.64 -3.68 -31.18
CA HIS A 130 -15.58 -4.77 -30.98
C HIS A 130 -17.04 -4.31 -31.00
N LEU A 131 -17.35 -3.18 -30.37
CA LEU A 131 -18.70 -2.61 -30.32
C LEU A 131 -19.19 -2.19 -31.71
N ASP A 132 -18.27 -1.76 -32.58
CA ASP A 132 -18.57 -1.42 -33.97
C ASP A 132 -18.80 -2.66 -34.83
N ASP A 133 -18.06 -3.74 -34.59
CA ASP A 133 -18.17 -4.99 -35.36
C ASP A 133 -19.29 -5.93 -34.86
N CYS A 134 -19.63 -5.88 -33.58
CA CYS A 134 -20.56 -6.80 -32.94
C CYS A 134 -21.94 -6.15 -32.69
N LEU A 135 -22.91 -6.45 -33.55
CA LEU A 135 -24.28 -5.93 -33.45
C LEU A 135 -24.94 -6.15 -32.08
N THR A 136 -24.71 -7.29 -31.43
CA THR A 136 -25.28 -7.59 -30.10
C THR A 136 -24.73 -6.64 -29.04
N CYS A 137 -23.41 -6.46 -29.00
CA CYS A 137 -22.76 -5.58 -28.01
C CYS A 137 -23.04 -4.10 -28.33
N GLY A 138 -23.08 -3.72 -29.61
CA GLY A 138 -23.46 -2.38 -30.05
C GLY A 138 -24.91 -2.01 -29.68
N THR A 139 -25.86 -2.94 -29.84
CA THR A 139 -27.26 -2.71 -29.40
C THR A 139 -27.34 -2.52 -27.90
N LEU A 140 -26.65 -3.36 -27.13
CA LEU A 140 -26.62 -3.24 -25.68
C LEU A 140 -26.01 -1.90 -25.23
N ARG A 141 -24.92 -1.45 -25.88
CA ARG A 141 -24.35 -0.11 -25.64
C ARG A 141 -25.38 1.00 -25.86
N MET A 142 -26.11 0.97 -26.98
CA MET A 142 -27.13 1.98 -27.28
C MET A 142 -28.26 2.00 -26.25
N GLU A 143 -28.67 0.83 -25.74
CA GLU A 143 -29.66 0.74 -24.66
C GLU A 143 -29.16 1.40 -23.37
N TRP A 144 -27.90 1.17 -22.99
CA TRP A 144 -27.28 1.83 -21.83
C TRP A 144 -27.10 3.34 -22.04
N GLU A 145 -26.68 3.79 -23.22
CA GLU A 145 -26.56 5.22 -23.55
C GLU A 145 -27.92 5.92 -23.46
N ALA A 146 -29.00 5.28 -23.95
CA ALA A 146 -30.36 5.80 -23.82
C ALA A 146 -30.79 5.89 -22.34
N LEU A 147 -30.49 4.87 -21.53
CA LEU A 147 -30.78 4.88 -20.10
C LEU A 147 -30.02 6.02 -19.38
N PHE A 148 -28.73 6.21 -19.67
CA PHE A 148 -27.96 7.29 -19.06
C PHE A 148 -28.48 8.66 -19.50
N SER A 149 -28.88 8.82 -20.76
CA SER A 149 -29.55 10.05 -21.21
C SER A 149 -30.86 10.31 -20.45
N GLU A 150 -31.67 9.29 -20.20
CA GLU A 150 -32.90 9.42 -19.41
C GLU A 150 -32.61 9.73 -17.93
N LEU A 151 -31.49 9.23 -17.37
CA LEU A 151 -31.06 9.54 -16.01
C LEU A 151 -30.51 10.97 -15.90
N ASP A 152 -29.81 11.46 -16.91
CA ASP A 152 -29.30 12.84 -16.98
C ASP A 152 -30.44 13.86 -17.10
N GLU A 153 -31.59 13.46 -17.66
CA GLU A 153 -32.81 14.26 -17.70
C GLU A 153 -33.55 14.33 -16.35
N LEU A 154 -33.23 13.45 -15.40
CA LEU A 154 -33.86 13.52 -14.09
C LEU A 154 -33.49 14.84 -13.41
N PRO A 155 -34.47 15.51 -12.76
CA PRO A 155 -34.19 16.74 -12.05
C PRO A 155 -33.11 16.47 -11.01
N GLN A 156 -32.01 17.23 -11.08
CA GLN A 156 -30.94 17.15 -10.09
C GLN A 156 -31.55 17.39 -8.72
N LEU A 157 -31.58 16.34 -7.90
CA LEU A 157 -32.05 16.42 -6.52
C LEU A 157 -31.01 17.23 -5.74
N ALA A 158 -31.19 18.55 -5.73
CA ALA A 158 -30.43 19.41 -4.84
C ALA A 158 -30.79 18.98 -3.40
N PRO A 159 -29.79 18.68 -2.54
CA PRO A 159 -30.08 18.35 -1.16
C PRO A 159 -30.82 19.53 -0.51
N ALA A 160 -31.75 19.23 0.40
CA ALA A 160 -32.48 20.26 1.13
C ALA A 160 -31.50 21.22 1.81
N THR A 161 -31.88 22.50 1.89
CA THR A 161 -31.09 23.52 2.59
C THR A 161 -30.80 23.05 4.03
N GLY A 162 -29.51 23.05 4.40
CA GLY A 162 -29.05 22.57 5.72
C GLY A 162 -28.78 21.06 5.82
N PHE A 163 -28.84 20.30 4.72
CA PHE A 163 -28.44 18.88 4.72
C PHE A 163 -27.00 18.69 5.23
N ALA A 164 -26.06 19.49 4.73
CA ALA A 164 -24.66 19.43 5.16
C ALA A 164 -24.53 19.67 6.67
N ASP A 165 -25.24 20.67 7.21
CA ASP A 165 -25.24 20.97 8.64
C ASP A 165 -25.79 19.80 9.48
N GLN A 166 -26.85 19.15 9.00
CA GLN A 166 -27.45 17.99 9.68
C GLN A 166 -26.53 16.76 9.64
N VAL A 167 -25.82 16.54 8.53
CA VAL A 167 -24.79 15.48 8.44
C VAL A 167 -23.65 15.79 9.40
N MET A 168 -23.11 17.01 9.37
CA MET A 168 -22.01 17.43 10.24
C MET A 168 -22.39 17.42 11.72
N ALA A 169 -23.64 17.70 12.08
CA ALA A 169 -24.13 17.57 13.45
C ALA A 169 -24.16 16.12 13.95
N LYS A 170 -24.31 15.14 13.04
CA LYS A 170 -24.30 13.71 13.37
C LYS A 170 -22.91 13.09 13.35
N VAL A 171 -21.97 13.66 12.60
CA VAL A 171 -20.58 13.25 12.64
C VAL A 171 -19.98 13.74 13.96
N PRO A 172 -19.50 12.85 14.84
CA PRO A 172 -18.88 13.26 16.10
C PRO A 172 -17.48 13.80 15.82
N VAL A 173 -17.39 15.00 15.23
CA VAL A 173 -16.13 15.65 14.84
C VAL A 173 -15.18 15.75 16.03
N ALA A 174 -15.72 15.99 17.23
CA ALA A 174 -14.92 16.01 18.47
C ALA A 174 -14.33 14.64 18.84
N ALA A 175 -15.01 13.54 18.54
CA ALA A 175 -14.49 12.19 18.79
C ALA A 175 -13.41 11.82 17.77
N ILE A 176 -13.63 12.16 16.49
CA ILE A 176 -12.64 11.96 15.42
C ILE A 176 -11.40 12.82 15.68
N ALA A 177 -11.59 14.09 16.01
CA ALA A 177 -10.51 15.00 16.39
C ALA A 177 -9.79 14.52 17.66
N LYS A 178 -10.47 13.86 18.61
CA LYS A 178 -9.81 13.30 19.80
C LYS A 178 -9.01 12.04 19.48
N VAL A 179 -9.39 11.26 18.46
CA VAL A 179 -8.60 10.13 17.96
C VAL A 179 -7.42 10.63 17.13
N ALA A 180 -7.64 11.61 16.24
CA ALA A 180 -6.58 12.22 15.44
C ALA A 180 -5.57 13.04 16.28
N ASN A 181 -6.03 13.72 17.32
CA ASN A 181 -5.19 14.43 18.29
C ASN A 181 -4.82 13.58 19.52
N ALA A 182 -5.28 12.32 19.60
CA ALA A 182 -4.68 11.41 20.55
C ALA A 182 -3.20 11.36 20.17
N PRO A 183 -2.27 11.64 21.08
CA PRO A 183 -0.86 11.46 20.78
C PRO A 183 -0.70 9.98 20.52
N GLU A 184 -0.76 9.61 19.25
CA GLU A 184 -0.30 8.33 18.77
C GLU A 184 1.16 8.29 19.19
N ARG A 185 1.38 7.70 20.36
CA ARG A 185 2.62 7.05 20.71
C ARG A 185 2.71 5.81 19.80
N SER A 186 2.65 6.02 18.49
CA SER A 186 2.93 4.99 17.52
C SER A 186 4.42 4.75 17.68
N TRP A 187 4.74 3.65 18.36
CA TRP A 187 6.08 3.11 18.40
C TRP A 187 6.70 3.05 16.99
N VAL A 188 5.87 2.97 15.94
CA VAL A 188 6.20 3.12 14.53
C VAL A 188 6.90 4.43 14.22
N SER A 189 6.37 5.60 14.61
CA SER A 189 7.04 6.90 14.36
C SER A 189 8.37 7.03 15.10
N ARG A 190 8.46 6.50 16.33
CA ARG A 190 9.76 6.42 17.04
C ARG A 190 10.71 5.44 16.38
N ALA A 191 10.22 4.32 15.86
CA ALA A 191 11.02 3.31 15.17
C ALA A 191 11.52 3.83 13.81
N THR A 192 10.73 4.63 13.10
CA THR A 192 11.15 5.26 11.84
C THR A 192 12.13 6.41 12.07
N GLU A 193 11.96 7.19 13.14
CA GLU A 193 12.93 8.21 13.55
C GLU A 193 14.27 7.56 13.97
N LEU A 194 14.21 6.48 14.76
CA LEU A 194 15.38 5.73 15.19
C LEU A 194 16.05 5.00 14.02
N SER A 195 15.27 4.45 13.09
CA SER A 195 15.81 3.80 11.90
C SER A 195 16.50 4.81 10.99
N ARG A 196 15.92 6.00 10.77
CA ARG A 196 16.58 7.08 10.00
C ARG A 196 17.91 7.51 10.63
N ARG A 197 18.05 7.44 11.96
CA ARG A 197 19.32 7.71 12.66
C ARG A 197 20.34 6.58 12.58
N LEU A 198 19.88 5.33 12.48
CA LEU A 198 20.74 4.14 12.43
C LEU A 198 21.06 3.69 11.00
N LEU A 199 20.28 4.13 10.01
CA LEU A 199 20.49 3.82 8.60
C LEU A 199 21.70 4.61 8.08
N PRO A 200 22.75 3.92 7.60
CA PRO A 200 23.92 4.60 7.10
C PRO A 200 23.57 5.43 5.85
N SER A 201 23.84 6.73 5.90
CA SER A 201 23.53 7.67 4.80
C SER A 201 24.53 7.64 3.64
N SER A 202 25.63 6.89 3.77
CA SER A 202 26.67 6.80 2.73
C SER A 202 26.68 5.44 2.03
N PRO A 203 26.85 5.39 0.69
CA PRO A 203 26.97 4.13 -0.04
C PRO A 203 28.18 3.29 0.38
N LYS A 204 29.23 3.93 0.93
CA LYS A 204 30.39 3.23 1.50
C LYS A 204 30.05 2.49 2.81
N SER A 205 29.18 3.08 3.62
CA SER A 205 28.72 2.50 4.88
C SER A 205 27.77 1.31 4.66
N TRP A 206 27.00 1.31 3.56
CA TRP A 206 26.22 0.15 3.13
C TRP A 206 27.10 -1.04 2.69
N ALA A 207 28.23 -0.78 2.03
CA ALA A 207 29.17 -1.83 1.66
C ALA A 207 29.79 -2.51 2.91
N VAL A 208 30.09 -1.74 3.95
CA VAL A 208 30.60 -2.28 5.22
C VAL A 208 29.52 -3.07 5.97
N ALA A 209 28.30 -2.52 6.08
CA ALA A 209 27.18 -3.22 6.73
C ALA A 209 26.82 -4.52 6.00
N GLY A 210 26.77 -4.49 4.66
CA GLY A 210 26.55 -5.69 3.85
C GLY A 210 27.65 -6.74 4.02
N GLY A 211 28.91 -6.31 4.13
CA GLY A 211 30.03 -7.22 4.41
C GLY A 211 29.93 -7.92 5.77
N VAL A 212 29.52 -7.19 6.81
CA VAL A 212 29.33 -7.74 8.16
C VAL A 212 28.18 -8.76 8.20
N PHE A 213 27.09 -8.51 7.47
CA PHE A 213 25.96 -9.45 7.39
C PHE A 213 26.22 -10.68 6.52
N MET A 214 27.06 -10.58 5.49
CA MET A 214 27.38 -11.69 4.58
C MET A 214 28.49 -12.62 5.12
N ALA A 215 29.39 -12.12 5.97
CA ALA A 215 30.52 -12.89 6.48
C ALA A 215 30.14 -14.20 7.21
N PRO A 216 29.07 -14.26 8.05
CA PRO A 216 28.65 -15.50 8.70
C PRO A 216 28.15 -16.54 7.69
N SER A 217 27.39 -16.10 6.67
CA SER A 217 26.82 -16.96 5.65
C SER A 217 27.90 -17.58 4.77
N VAL A 218 28.89 -16.79 4.34
CA VAL A 218 30.04 -17.29 3.56
C VAL A 218 30.89 -18.24 4.40
N GLY A 219 31.11 -17.93 5.69
CA GLY A 219 31.82 -18.83 6.61
C GLY A 219 31.10 -20.17 6.80
N LEU A 220 29.77 -20.16 6.89
CA LEU A 220 28.97 -21.37 7.04
C LEU A 220 28.98 -22.22 5.76
N ILE A 221 28.85 -21.60 4.58
CA ILE A 221 28.96 -22.30 3.29
C ILE A 221 30.35 -22.91 3.11
N ALA A 222 31.41 -22.16 3.41
CA ALA A 222 32.79 -22.67 3.35
C ALA A 222 33.01 -23.83 4.34
N GLY A 223 32.45 -23.75 5.55
CA GLY A 223 32.48 -24.81 6.55
C GLY A 223 31.78 -26.08 6.06
N VAL A 224 30.58 -25.96 5.49
CA VAL A 224 29.85 -27.09 4.91
C VAL A 224 30.61 -27.69 3.72
N ALA A 225 31.17 -26.86 2.83
CA ALA A 225 31.97 -27.32 1.71
C ALA A 225 33.23 -28.09 2.15
N ALA A 226 33.91 -27.62 3.21
CA ALA A 226 35.09 -28.29 3.76
C ALA A 226 34.77 -29.69 4.31
N VAL A 227 33.59 -29.88 4.91
CA VAL A 227 33.12 -31.19 5.41
C VAL A 227 32.84 -32.17 4.27
N VAL A 228 32.23 -31.68 3.19
CA VAL A 228 31.86 -32.52 2.05
C VAL A 228 33.09 -32.96 1.24
N VAL A 229 34.13 -32.11 1.19
CA VAL A 229 35.31 -32.36 0.34
C VAL A 229 36.41 -33.17 1.06
N HIS A 230 36.49 -33.15 2.39
CA HIS A 230 37.54 -33.87 3.13
C HIS A 230 37.04 -35.12 3.88
N PRO A 231 37.34 -36.35 3.40
CA PRO A 231 36.88 -37.61 4.00
C PRO A 231 37.51 -37.96 5.37
N LEU A 232 38.36 -37.10 5.93
CA LEU A 232 39.01 -37.29 7.23
C LEU A 232 38.46 -36.37 8.33
N LEU A 233 37.54 -35.45 8.00
CA LEU A 233 36.93 -34.57 9.00
C LEU A 233 35.71 -35.25 9.62
N SER A 234 35.89 -35.78 10.84
CA SER A 234 34.75 -36.24 11.63
C SER A 234 33.86 -35.05 12.03
N LEU A 235 32.54 -35.24 12.09
CA LEU A 235 31.57 -34.22 12.55
C LEU A 235 31.94 -33.59 13.90
N ARG A 236 32.68 -34.33 14.74
CA ARG A 236 33.16 -33.88 16.05
C ARG A 236 34.26 -32.82 15.95
N GLU A 237 35.22 -33.00 15.03
CA GLU A 237 36.29 -32.03 14.77
C GLU A 237 35.71 -30.72 14.24
N LEU A 238 34.71 -30.82 13.36
CA LEU A 238 33.98 -29.66 12.85
C LEU A 238 33.23 -28.91 13.96
N ALA A 239 32.53 -29.63 14.83
CA ALA A 239 31.80 -29.02 15.93
C ALA A 239 32.75 -28.30 16.92
N LEU A 240 33.92 -28.87 17.21
CA LEU A 240 34.94 -28.23 18.03
C LEU A 240 35.52 -26.98 17.35
N PHE A 241 35.79 -27.05 16.05
CA PHE A 241 36.26 -25.89 15.28
C PHE A 241 35.22 -24.77 15.20
N ILE A 242 33.95 -25.11 14.94
CA ILE A 242 32.83 -24.16 14.93
C ILE A 242 32.66 -23.53 16.32
N GLY A 243 32.71 -24.33 17.39
CA GLY A 243 32.63 -23.84 18.76
C GLY A 243 33.76 -22.86 19.08
N TRP A 244 35.00 -23.20 18.73
CA TRP A 244 36.16 -22.33 18.92
C TRP A 244 36.05 -21.04 18.11
N ARG A 245 35.63 -21.13 16.84
CA ARG A 245 35.51 -19.95 15.99
C ARG A 245 34.33 -19.04 16.37
N ALA A 246 33.25 -19.63 16.88
CA ALA A 246 32.15 -18.89 17.48
C ALA A 246 32.60 -18.15 18.75
N SER A 247 33.47 -18.73 19.58
CA SER A 247 34.03 -18.03 20.74
C SER A 247 34.95 -16.86 20.36
N ASP A 248 35.76 -17.01 19.30
CA ASP A 248 36.63 -15.93 18.80
C ASP A 248 35.82 -14.76 18.23
N LEU A 249 34.84 -15.04 17.36
CA LEU A 249 33.95 -14.01 16.82
C LEU A 249 33.10 -13.38 17.91
N GLY A 250 32.62 -14.20 18.86
CA GLY A 250 31.94 -13.73 20.06
C GLY A 250 32.79 -12.75 20.85
N SER A 251 34.08 -13.03 21.03
CA SER A 251 35.00 -12.13 21.77
C SER A 251 35.24 -10.79 21.08
N LEU A 252 35.35 -10.77 19.74
CA LEU A 252 35.53 -9.54 18.96
C LEU A 252 34.26 -8.69 18.92
N VAL A 253 33.11 -9.32 18.71
CA VAL A 253 31.80 -8.66 18.78
C VAL A 253 31.57 -8.14 20.19
N TRP A 254 31.92 -8.92 21.22
CA TRP A 254 31.80 -8.51 22.62
C TRP A 254 32.69 -7.32 22.96
N ALA A 255 33.96 -7.32 22.51
CA ALA A 255 34.87 -6.20 22.73
C ALA A 255 34.41 -4.91 22.04
N TYR A 256 33.96 -5.01 20.78
CA TYR A 256 33.42 -3.86 20.03
C TYR A 256 32.09 -3.37 20.61
N SER A 257 31.26 -4.30 21.08
CA SER A 257 30.01 -3.99 21.76
C SER A 257 30.29 -3.29 23.08
N LEU A 258 31.22 -3.78 23.91
CA LEU A 258 31.60 -3.12 25.17
C LEU A 258 32.14 -1.71 24.95
N ASP A 259 32.95 -1.49 23.90
CA ASP A 259 33.45 -0.16 23.53
C ASP A 259 32.30 0.78 23.13
N ALA A 260 31.38 0.32 22.28
CA ALA A 260 30.17 1.07 21.91
C ALA A 260 29.20 1.28 23.09
N LEU A 261 29.15 0.33 24.03
CA LEU A 261 28.22 0.32 25.14
C LEU A 261 28.69 1.24 26.29
N THR A 262 29.99 1.39 26.51
CA THR A 262 30.50 2.28 27.58
C THR A 262 30.23 3.77 27.33
N GLY A 263 29.94 4.17 26.08
CA GLY A 263 29.63 5.56 25.71
C GLY A 263 28.15 5.94 25.76
N ALA A 264 27.21 4.99 25.89
CA ALA A 264 25.78 5.27 25.73
C ALA A 264 24.99 5.16 27.06
N PRO A 265 24.27 6.22 27.49
CA PRO A 265 23.49 6.21 28.73
C PRO A 265 22.43 5.10 28.83
N GLY A 266 21.96 4.58 27.69
CA GLY A 266 20.93 3.53 27.63
C GLY A 266 21.42 2.12 28.00
N VAL A 267 22.72 1.92 28.13
CA VAL A 267 23.30 0.58 28.35
C VAL A 267 23.04 0.04 29.74
N TYR A 268 23.12 0.91 30.75
CA TYR A 268 22.80 0.51 32.12
C TYR A 268 21.36 0.04 32.24
N TRP A 269 20.42 0.70 31.54
CA TRP A 269 19.02 0.29 31.50
C TRP A 269 18.83 -1.05 30.75
N LEU A 270 19.51 -1.23 29.61
CA LEU A 270 19.43 -2.48 28.84
C LEU A 270 20.03 -3.67 29.61
N MET A 271 21.14 -3.47 30.29
CA MET A 271 21.79 -4.49 31.13
C MET A 271 20.94 -4.87 32.34
N ASP A 272 20.27 -3.90 32.98
CA ASP A 272 19.35 -4.17 34.07
C ASP A 272 18.12 -4.96 33.58
N THR A 273 17.59 -4.59 32.42
CA THR A 273 16.48 -5.30 31.78
C THR A 273 16.88 -6.73 31.37
N LEU A 274 18.07 -6.93 30.80
CA LEU A 274 18.59 -8.26 30.47
C LEU A 274 18.83 -9.10 31.73
N ARG A 275 19.35 -8.48 32.79
CA ARG A 275 19.59 -9.17 34.06
C ARG A 275 18.30 -9.66 34.69
N THR A 276 17.27 -8.81 34.76
CA THR A 276 15.94 -9.21 35.26
C THR A 276 15.32 -10.31 34.39
N LEU A 277 15.57 -10.30 33.07
CA LEU A 277 15.14 -11.35 32.15
C LEU A 277 15.84 -12.69 32.40
N PHE A 278 17.13 -12.68 32.74
CA PHE A 278 17.90 -13.90 33.03
C PHE A 278 17.67 -14.46 34.43
N GLU A 279 17.33 -13.62 35.41
CA GLU A 279 16.97 -14.05 36.77
C GLU A 279 15.59 -14.76 36.81
N THR A 280 14.78 -14.62 35.76
CA THR A 280 13.49 -15.31 35.59
C THR A 280 13.52 -16.29 34.41
N PRO A 281 13.78 -17.60 34.63
CA PRO A 281 14.02 -18.56 33.54
C PRO A 281 12.85 -18.68 32.54
N GLY A 282 11.62 -18.41 32.97
CA GLY A 282 10.45 -18.39 32.09
C GLY A 282 10.43 -17.22 31.09
N LEU A 283 10.89 -16.04 31.50
CA LEU A 283 10.93 -14.86 30.62
C LEU A 283 12.09 -14.94 29.62
N ALA A 284 13.23 -15.49 30.03
CA ALA A 284 14.33 -15.77 29.11
C ALA A 284 13.91 -16.75 27.99
N ALA A 285 13.21 -17.84 28.33
CA ALA A 285 12.70 -18.79 27.35
C ALA A 285 11.69 -18.14 26.38
N ALA A 286 10.76 -17.32 26.90
CA ALA A 286 9.80 -16.58 26.09
C ALA A 286 10.49 -15.56 25.15
N GLY A 287 11.51 -14.86 25.63
CA GLY A 287 12.30 -13.92 24.83
C GLY A 287 13.06 -14.60 23.69
N ILE A 288 13.69 -15.75 23.96
CA ILE A 288 14.37 -16.55 22.93
C ILE A 288 13.36 -17.03 21.88
N MET A 289 12.20 -17.54 22.29
CA MET A 289 11.14 -17.98 21.38
C MET A 289 10.61 -16.82 20.52
N ALA A 290 10.43 -15.64 21.10
CA ALA A 290 9.99 -14.45 20.36
C ALA A 290 11.03 -14.01 19.32
N LEU A 291 12.31 -14.00 19.69
CA LEU A 291 13.41 -13.69 18.77
C LEU A 291 13.46 -14.69 17.61
N TRP A 292 13.25 -15.97 17.90
CA TRP A 292 13.22 -17.04 16.89
C TRP A 292 12.01 -16.94 15.94
N ALA A 293 10.85 -16.56 16.48
CA ALA A 293 9.65 -16.31 15.67
C ALA A 293 9.85 -15.09 14.74
N LEU A 294 10.50 -14.03 15.23
CA LEU A 294 10.84 -12.84 14.44
C LEU A 294 11.81 -13.16 13.31
N THR A 295 12.86 -13.96 13.56
CA THR A 295 13.81 -14.35 12.51
C THR A 295 13.16 -15.23 11.46
N MET A 296 12.29 -16.18 11.85
CA MET A 296 11.52 -17.00 10.91
C MET A 296 10.55 -16.17 10.07
N THR A 297 9.85 -15.22 10.69
CA THR A 297 8.93 -14.32 9.99
C THR A 297 9.69 -13.44 9.00
N SER A 298 10.83 -12.88 9.40
CA SER A 298 11.70 -12.10 8.52
C SER A 298 12.21 -12.93 7.34
N ALA A 299 12.64 -14.17 7.57
CA ALA A 299 13.10 -15.07 6.52
C ALA A 299 11.97 -15.43 5.54
N TRP A 300 10.75 -15.63 6.05
CA TRP A 300 9.57 -15.91 5.23
C TRP A 300 9.18 -14.73 4.34
N VAL A 301 9.18 -13.50 4.88
CA VAL A 301 8.94 -12.28 4.10
C VAL A 301 9.99 -12.14 3.00
N LEU A 302 11.27 -12.34 3.33
CA LEU A 302 12.36 -12.28 2.35
C LEU A 302 12.16 -13.29 1.21
N TYR A 303 11.81 -14.53 1.54
CA TYR A 303 11.51 -15.57 0.57
C TYR A 303 10.32 -15.21 -0.34
N ARG A 304 9.22 -14.73 0.25
CA ARG A 304 7.99 -14.37 -0.46
C ARG A 304 8.22 -13.25 -1.47
N TYR A 305 8.95 -12.21 -1.08
CA TYR A 305 9.07 -11.00 -1.90
C TYR A 305 10.28 -10.99 -2.84
N ILE A 306 11.37 -11.69 -2.51
CA ILE A 306 12.59 -11.67 -3.33
C ILE A 306 12.69 -12.94 -4.20
N VAL A 307 12.38 -14.11 -3.64
CA VAL A 307 12.64 -15.40 -4.31
C VAL A 307 11.44 -15.91 -5.10
N ALA A 308 10.22 -15.78 -4.57
CA ALA A 308 9.03 -16.30 -5.24
C ALA A 308 8.71 -15.63 -6.61
N PRO A 309 8.88 -14.31 -6.82
CA PRO A 309 8.54 -13.68 -8.09
C PRO A 309 9.48 -14.08 -9.23
N THR A 310 10.76 -14.32 -8.94
CA THR A 310 11.78 -14.64 -9.95
C THR A 310 11.59 -16.04 -10.54
N LEU A 311 10.91 -16.94 -9.83
CA LEU A 311 10.56 -18.27 -10.33
C LEU A 311 9.30 -18.26 -11.21
N SER A 312 8.41 -17.29 -11.02
CA SER A 312 7.14 -17.17 -11.76
C SER A 312 7.32 -16.60 -13.18
N THR A 313 8.34 -15.76 -13.40
CA THR A 313 8.55 -15.10 -14.70
C THR A 313 9.26 -15.98 -15.73
N GLY A 314 9.88 -17.09 -15.31
CA GLY A 314 10.62 -17.99 -16.20
C GLY A 314 9.77 -18.88 -17.13
N HIS A 315 8.45 -18.98 -16.89
CA HIS A 315 7.57 -19.85 -17.69
C HIS A 315 6.94 -19.18 -18.93
N HIS A 316 7.06 -17.86 -19.09
CA HIS A 316 6.43 -17.14 -20.20
C HIS A 316 7.37 -16.85 -21.40
N ALA A 317 8.65 -17.22 -21.33
CA ALA A 317 9.63 -16.91 -22.36
C ALA A 317 9.90 -18.03 -23.40
N LYS A 318 9.09 -19.10 -23.45
CA LYS A 318 9.31 -20.25 -24.37
C LYS A 318 8.24 -20.44 -25.47
N LEU A 319 7.43 -19.42 -25.77
CA LEU A 319 6.38 -19.52 -26.79
C LEU A 319 6.39 -18.37 -27.82
N SER A 320 7.57 -17.84 -28.15
CA SER A 320 7.79 -16.96 -29.31
C SER A 320 8.86 -17.52 -30.23
#